data_AF-V5G1A0-F1
#
_entry.id   AF-V5G1A0-F1
#
_cell.length_a   1.000
_cell.length_b   1.000
_cell.length_c   1.000
_cell.angle_alpha   90.00
_cell.angle_beta   90.00
_cell.angle_gamma   90.00
#
_symmetry.space_group_name_H-M   'P 1'
#
loop_
_entity.id
_entity.type
_entity.pdbx_description
1 polymer ?
#
loop_
_entity_poly.entity_id
_entity_poly.type
_entity_poly.pdbx_seq_one_letter_code
_entity_poly.pdbx_strand_id
1 'polypeptide(L)'
;MGVMQHHDAITGTEHDDVKQDYHRLLAQGIETATSEAAKAFSAILGMSTDLNFTSCPQLNVSVCGIAIEDEFNIVVYNPLARVTSYYIHIPATGYYYEVEGPTGEVVESHLTSLIDYFTEVPDKLGSTLIFKAENLPALGYQVYKIKHTVKKEKMKNATRFVEQVDQMGFQDNYVNFDLSTGYLKSITLSGVTLEVSQQFLYYNSSDVSNAYIFRPDGNNRNATEITLVTNSVLINDGNLVREVKQSFRGGINQIIRIYKDEDFIEFDWLIGYQDTSLGGKEIITRYITNLETQDEFYTDSNGREMITRKRNYRPTYEYSDEEPQSGNYYPVNTRIVIKNETNEFAVLTDRSEGGSSLTSGQVELMVTRQIPNSLDEHEYGSPVKVRGTHYVTHGVSAEGNGGRTMAAVERNIVQRKLIQPWLFFTTDDISVKQHSFLNKELQPNVHLLTLDSWGDGTVLIRLEHVFEKDDDPELSKEVTVDLTGLFKPFNIHTMKEYTLAANIPLEESDRLSWAQLKSEDPSSPLSKAQRLTRDEEDLVITLEPMQIRTFIATVSPVES
;
A
#
# COMPACT_ATOMS: atom_id res chain seq x y z
N MET A 1 14.62 -11.49 1.55
CA MET A 1 14.36 -10.24 0.80
C MET A 1 15.37 -9.95 -0.30
N GLY A 2 16.68 -9.86 -0.05
CA GLY A 2 17.66 -9.53 -1.09
C GLY A 2 17.60 -10.41 -2.35
N VAL A 3 17.49 -11.73 -2.18
CA VAL A 3 17.31 -12.69 -3.30
C VAL A 3 16.03 -12.45 -4.09
N MET A 4 14.96 -11.97 -3.44
CA MET A 4 13.68 -11.70 -4.11
C MET A 4 13.76 -10.50 -5.07
N GLN A 5 14.79 -9.65 -4.94
CA GLN A 5 15.02 -8.54 -5.87
C GLN A 5 15.75 -8.98 -7.15
N HIS A 6 16.02 -10.28 -7.30
CA HIS A 6 16.52 -10.84 -8.55
C HIS A 6 15.54 -10.55 -9.69
N HIS A 7 16.07 -10.30 -10.89
CA HIS A 7 15.30 -9.96 -12.09
C HIS A 7 14.54 -11.15 -12.69
N ASP A 8 14.66 -12.34 -12.08
CA ASP A 8 13.81 -13.51 -12.29
C ASP A 8 13.15 -13.98 -10.98
N ALA A 9 12.88 -13.08 -10.04
CA ALA A 9 12.13 -13.44 -8.83
C ALA A 9 10.91 -12.54 -8.68
N ILE A 10 11.12 -11.25 -8.37
CA ILE A 10 10.01 -10.29 -8.28
C ILE A 10 9.29 -10.06 -9.61
N THR A 11 9.92 -10.43 -10.73
CA THR A 11 9.35 -10.35 -12.08
C THR A 11 8.42 -11.52 -12.40
N GLY A 12 8.45 -12.63 -11.64
CA GLY A 12 7.66 -13.83 -11.90
C GLY A 12 8.06 -14.53 -13.21
N THR A 13 9.35 -14.53 -13.55
CA THR A 13 9.90 -15.06 -14.81
C THR A 13 10.72 -16.34 -14.65
N GLU A 14 10.77 -16.87 -13.44
CA GLU A 14 11.39 -18.13 -13.09
C GLU A 14 10.54 -19.36 -13.42
N HIS A 15 11.16 -20.55 -13.36
CA HIS A 15 10.45 -21.82 -13.38
C HIS A 15 9.72 -22.09 -12.05
N ASP A 16 8.65 -22.89 -12.09
CA ASP A 16 7.82 -23.17 -10.91
C ASP A 16 8.59 -23.75 -9.71
N ASP A 17 9.59 -24.62 -9.93
CA ASP A 17 10.42 -25.16 -8.84
C ASP A 17 11.22 -24.06 -8.13
N VAL A 18 11.70 -23.06 -8.89
CA VAL A 18 12.47 -21.93 -8.35
C VAL A 18 11.52 -20.95 -7.64
N LYS A 19 10.34 -20.70 -8.21
CA LYS A 19 9.27 -19.92 -7.57
C LYS A 19 8.91 -20.50 -6.21
N GLN A 20 8.72 -21.82 -6.13
CA GLN A 20 8.43 -22.51 -4.87
C GLN A 20 9.58 -22.36 -3.85
N ASP A 21 10.84 -22.39 -4.31
CA ASP A 21 11.99 -22.12 -3.44
C ASP A 21 12.02 -20.68 -2.94
N TYR A 22 11.68 -19.72 -3.80
CA TYR A 22 11.51 -18.32 -3.42
C TYR A 22 10.40 -18.12 -2.40
N HIS A 23 9.24 -18.76 -2.58
CA HIS A 23 8.14 -18.76 -1.61
C HIS A 23 8.60 -19.33 -0.27
N ARG A 24 9.33 -20.45 -0.28
CA ARG A 24 9.90 -21.08 0.92
C ARG A 24 10.87 -20.14 1.65
N LEU A 25 11.80 -19.52 0.93
CA LEU A 25 12.79 -18.60 1.51
C LEU A 25 12.12 -17.34 2.07
N LEU A 26 11.13 -16.78 1.36
CA LEU A 26 10.39 -15.61 1.81
C LEU A 26 9.54 -15.92 3.04
N ALA A 27 8.80 -17.03 3.03
CA ALA A 27 8.02 -17.48 4.17
C ALA A 27 8.89 -17.69 5.42
N GLN A 28 10.03 -18.35 5.28
CA GLN A 28 10.99 -18.51 6.39
C GLN A 28 11.52 -17.17 6.91
N GLY A 29 11.77 -16.21 6.01
CA GLY A 29 12.18 -14.85 6.38
C GLY A 29 11.10 -14.10 7.16
N ILE A 30 9.84 -14.18 6.72
CA ILE A 30 8.68 -13.57 7.41
C ILE A 30 8.49 -14.20 8.79
N GLU A 31 8.56 -15.53 8.90
CA GLU A 31 8.44 -16.23 10.18
C GLU A 31 9.54 -15.81 11.16
N THR A 32 10.79 -15.78 10.69
CA THR A 32 11.94 -15.36 11.51
C THR A 32 11.79 -13.91 11.97
N ALA A 33 11.46 -12.99 11.05
CA ALA A 33 11.27 -11.58 11.37
C ALA A 33 10.12 -11.37 12.36
N THR A 34 9.02 -12.10 12.20
CA THR A 34 7.89 -12.09 13.12
C THR A 34 8.31 -12.55 14.51
N SER A 35 9.03 -13.67 14.61
CA SER A 35 9.48 -14.23 15.88
C SER A 35 10.43 -13.28 16.62
N GLU A 36 11.39 -12.69 15.92
CA GLU A 36 12.33 -11.74 16.54
C GLU A 36 11.64 -10.42 16.93
N ALA A 37 10.73 -9.91 16.11
CA ALA A 37 9.94 -8.73 16.47
C ALA A 37 9.06 -8.99 17.70
N ALA A 38 8.41 -10.14 17.79
CA ALA A 38 7.64 -10.57 18.96
C ALA A 38 8.47 -10.62 20.25
N LYS A 39 9.70 -11.15 20.20
CA LYS A 39 10.63 -11.15 21.33
C LYS A 39 11.03 -9.73 21.73
N ALA A 40 11.35 -8.88 20.75
CA ALA A 40 11.69 -7.49 20.98
C ALA A 40 10.53 -6.72 21.64
N PHE A 41 9.29 -6.92 21.20
CA PHE A 41 8.11 -6.33 21.84
C PHE A 41 7.94 -6.78 23.28
N SER A 42 8.11 -8.07 23.57
CA SER A 42 8.05 -8.59 24.94
C SER A 42 9.03 -7.87 25.87
N ALA A 43 10.27 -7.68 25.41
CA ALA A 43 11.31 -6.98 26.15
C ALA A 43 10.98 -5.49 26.34
N ILE A 44 10.51 -4.82 25.29
CA ILE A 44 10.13 -3.40 25.32
C ILE A 44 8.95 -3.14 26.25
N LEU A 45 7.98 -4.08 26.30
CA LEU A 45 6.81 -4.00 27.17
C LEU A 45 7.15 -4.23 28.65
N GLY A 46 8.42 -4.49 28.99
CA GLY A 46 8.89 -4.67 30.36
C GLY A 46 8.31 -5.91 31.03
N MET A 47 7.92 -6.91 30.24
CA MET A 47 7.27 -8.10 30.75
C MET A 47 8.30 -9.12 31.22
N SER A 48 8.08 -9.68 32.42
CA SER A 48 8.99 -10.63 33.07
C SER A 48 9.04 -12.01 32.41
N THR A 49 8.12 -12.27 31.49
CA THR A 49 7.99 -13.50 30.71
C THR A 49 7.79 -13.13 29.25
N ASP A 50 8.41 -13.87 28.34
CA ASP A 50 8.19 -13.71 26.90
C ASP A 50 6.70 -13.85 26.61
N LEU A 51 6.09 -12.79 26.08
CA LEU A 51 4.70 -12.83 25.63
C LEU A 51 4.58 -13.76 24.44
N ASN A 52 3.51 -14.53 24.40
CA ASN A 52 3.23 -15.36 23.24
C ASN A 52 2.54 -14.53 22.15
N PHE A 53 3.33 -13.75 21.42
CA PHE A 53 2.85 -13.02 20.25
C PHE A 53 2.82 -13.91 19.02
N THR A 54 1.72 -13.79 18.27
CA THR A 54 1.55 -14.40 16.95
C THR A 54 1.23 -13.30 15.94
N SER A 55 1.82 -13.34 14.75
CA SER A 55 1.35 -12.57 13.59
C SER A 55 0.48 -13.46 12.71
N CYS A 56 -0.54 -12.88 12.09
CA CYS A 56 -1.41 -13.58 11.14
C CYS A 56 -1.12 -13.06 9.71
N PRO A 57 -0.18 -13.67 8.96
CA PRO A 57 0.14 -13.21 7.61
C PRO A 57 -1.00 -13.46 6.59
N GLN A 58 -2.00 -14.28 6.95
CA GLN A 58 -3.12 -14.68 6.08
C GLN A 58 -4.44 -13.98 6.45
N LEU A 59 -4.39 -12.80 7.10
CA LEU A 59 -5.58 -12.01 7.40
C LEU A 59 -6.38 -11.63 6.14
N ASN A 60 -5.69 -11.43 5.01
CA ASN A 60 -6.31 -11.12 3.73
C ASN A 60 -7.20 -12.24 3.17
N VAL A 61 -7.06 -13.49 3.63
CA VAL A 61 -7.96 -14.61 3.29
C VAL A 61 -8.76 -15.06 4.49
N SER A 62 -8.87 -14.20 5.51
CA SER A 62 -9.60 -14.43 6.75
C SER A 62 -9.09 -15.59 7.63
N VAL A 63 -7.79 -15.90 7.56
CA VAL A 63 -7.17 -16.96 8.36
C VAL A 63 -6.32 -16.37 9.49
N CYS A 64 -6.78 -16.56 10.73
CA CYS A 64 -6.05 -16.20 11.94
C CYS A 64 -6.58 -17.02 13.13
N GLY A 65 -5.79 -17.98 13.63
CA GLY A 65 -6.25 -18.94 14.63
C GLY A 65 -6.68 -18.30 15.95
N ILE A 66 -5.95 -17.29 16.40
CA ILE A 66 -6.23 -16.58 17.67
C ILE A 66 -7.56 -15.80 17.63
N ALA A 67 -8.06 -15.45 16.44
CA ALA A 67 -9.33 -14.74 16.30
C ALA A 67 -10.56 -15.61 16.64
N ILE A 68 -10.35 -16.90 16.93
CA ILE A 68 -11.39 -17.82 17.42
C ILE A 68 -11.54 -17.74 18.95
N GLU A 69 -10.53 -17.25 19.65
CA GLU A 69 -10.54 -17.13 21.11
C GLU A 69 -11.59 -16.11 21.58
N ASP A 70 -12.16 -16.35 22.76
CA ASP A 70 -13.19 -15.47 23.32
C ASP A 70 -12.67 -14.08 23.71
N GLU A 71 -11.37 -13.99 24.01
CA GLU A 71 -10.71 -12.75 24.37
C GLU A 71 -9.23 -12.79 23.92
N PHE A 72 -8.78 -11.72 23.27
CA PHE A 72 -7.38 -11.55 22.90
C PHE A 72 -7.02 -10.05 22.76
N ASN A 73 -5.73 -9.75 22.80
CA ASN A 73 -5.17 -8.43 22.56
C ASN A 73 -4.51 -8.36 21.18
N ILE A 74 -4.56 -7.17 20.58
CA ILE A 74 -3.87 -6.79 19.35
C ILE A 74 -2.94 -5.63 19.67
N VAL A 75 -1.63 -5.84 19.51
CA VAL A 75 -0.64 -4.76 19.47
C VAL A 75 -0.54 -4.28 18.02
N VAL A 76 -0.86 -3.01 17.81
CA VAL A 76 -0.84 -2.36 16.50
C VAL A 76 0.39 -1.48 16.46
N TYR A 77 1.46 -1.96 15.82
CA TYR A 77 2.72 -1.23 15.70
C TYR A 77 2.73 -0.37 14.44
N ASN A 78 2.89 0.93 14.60
CA ASN A 78 3.09 1.89 13.52
C ASN A 78 4.60 2.07 13.23
N PRO A 79 5.11 1.57 12.09
CA PRO A 79 6.50 1.75 11.70
C PRO A 79 6.83 3.15 11.18
N LEU A 80 5.83 3.99 10.85
CA LEU A 80 6.08 5.34 10.37
C LEU A 80 6.50 6.24 11.52
N ALA A 81 7.50 7.10 11.30
CA ALA A 81 7.96 8.11 12.24
C ALA A 81 6.99 9.31 12.41
N ARG A 82 5.69 9.09 12.16
CA ARG A 82 4.60 10.08 12.26
C ARG A 82 3.34 9.43 12.78
N VAL A 83 2.48 10.23 13.40
CA VAL A 83 1.18 9.75 13.85
C VAL A 83 0.32 9.37 12.63
N THR A 84 -0.34 8.23 12.69
CA THR A 84 -1.24 7.74 11.62
C THR A 84 -2.50 7.12 12.22
N SER A 85 -3.51 6.90 11.40
CA SER A 85 -4.67 6.08 11.74
C SER A 85 -4.86 4.99 10.70
N TYR A 86 -5.38 3.85 11.14
CA TYR A 86 -5.51 2.67 10.30
C TYR A 86 -6.78 1.88 10.61
N TYR A 87 -7.51 1.49 9.57
CA TYR A 87 -8.65 0.58 9.69
C TYR A 87 -8.14 -0.86 9.75
N ILE A 88 -8.42 -1.53 10.86
CA ILE A 88 -8.00 -2.90 11.12
C ILE A 88 -9.12 -3.84 10.71
N HIS A 89 -8.76 -4.89 9.99
CA HIS A 89 -9.67 -5.94 9.52
C HIS A 89 -9.22 -7.27 10.15
N ILE A 90 -10.06 -7.85 11.01
CA ILE A 90 -9.77 -9.15 11.63
C ILE A 90 -10.86 -10.18 11.31
N PRO A 91 -10.51 -11.46 11.11
CA PRO A 91 -11.49 -12.53 11.00
C PRO A 91 -12.37 -12.58 12.25
N ALA A 92 -13.65 -12.89 12.06
CA ALA A 92 -14.62 -12.93 13.12
C ALA A 92 -15.58 -14.11 12.94
N THR A 93 -16.04 -14.68 14.05
CA THR A 93 -16.95 -15.83 14.06
C THR A 93 -18.43 -15.46 13.90
N GLY A 94 -18.71 -14.19 13.55
CA GLY A 94 -20.08 -13.66 13.38
C GLY A 94 -20.83 -13.37 14.70
N TYR A 95 -20.15 -13.43 15.86
CA TYR A 95 -20.68 -12.92 17.12
C TYR A 95 -20.55 -11.39 17.21
N TYR A 96 -21.16 -10.80 18.25
CA TYR A 96 -20.91 -9.41 18.60
C TYR A 96 -19.58 -9.28 19.34
N TYR A 97 -18.80 -8.28 18.95
CA TYR A 97 -17.49 -7.99 19.55
C TYR A 97 -17.55 -6.66 20.30
N GLU A 98 -16.91 -6.63 21.46
CA GLU A 98 -16.51 -5.39 22.12
C GLU A 98 -15.02 -5.17 21.83
N VAL A 99 -14.68 -3.97 21.36
CA VAL A 99 -13.31 -3.53 21.14
C VAL A 99 -13.00 -2.49 22.21
N GLU A 100 -12.04 -2.77 23.08
CA GLU A 100 -11.56 -1.85 24.11
C GLU A 100 -10.21 -1.26 23.66
N GLY A 101 -10.11 0.06 23.64
CA GLY A 101 -8.93 0.80 23.20
C GLY A 101 -7.90 1.02 24.30
N PRO A 102 -6.79 1.72 23.99
CA PRO A 102 -5.65 1.86 24.89
C PRO A 102 -5.93 2.65 26.17
N THR A 103 -7.03 3.40 26.26
CA THR A 103 -7.44 4.12 27.47
C THR A 103 -8.59 3.45 28.23
N GLY A 104 -9.01 2.25 27.79
CA GLY A 104 -10.13 1.49 28.35
C GLY A 104 -11.50 1.92 27.77
N GLU A 105 -11.49 2.77 26.75
CA GLU A 105 -12.69 3.20 26.03
C GLU A 105 -13.21 2.10 25.10
N VAL A 106 -14.53 2.04 24.92
CA VAL A 106 -15.13 1.17 23.90
C VAL A 106 -15.00 1.85 22.55
N VAL A 107 -14.29 1.20 21.63
CA VAL A 107 -14.05 1.64 20.26
C VAL A 107 -15.20 1.16 19.38
N GLU A 108 -15.74 2.06 18.56
CA GLU A 108 -16.74 1.69 17.57
C GLU A 108 -16.19 0.60 16.64
N SER A 109 -17.01 -0.39 16.31
CA SER A 109 -16.62 -1.46 15.40
C SER A 109 -17.79 -1.89 14.52
N HIS A 110 -17.47 -2.48 13.38
CA HIS A 110 -18.42 -2.92 12.36
C HIS A 110 -18.13 -4.37 11.97
N LEU A 111 -19.18 -5.17 11.81
CA LEU A 111 -19.09 -6.55 11.33
C LEU A 111 -19.66 -6.64 9.92
N THR A 112 -18.86 -7.20 9.01
CA THR A 112 -19.26 -7.42 7.62
C THR A 112 -19.08 -8.89 7.21
N SER A 113 -19.87 -9.37 6.24
CA SER A 113 -19.70 -10.71 5.70
C SER A 113 -18.43 -10.83 4.85
N LEU A 114 -17.93 -12.05 4.65
CA LEU A 114 -16.91 -12.28 3.64
C LEU A 114 -17.48 -12.06 2.23
N ILE A 115 -16.64 -11.65 1.28
CA ILE A 115 -17.03 -11.61 -0.14
C ILE A 115 -16.88 -12.98 -0.82
N ASP A 116 -15.95 -13.80 -0.33
CA ASP A 116 -15.76 -15.17 -0.78
C ASP A 116 -15.28 -16.03 0.40
N TYR A 117 -15.48 -17.34 0.28
CA TYR A 117 -15.00 -18.32 1.25
C TYR A 117 -13.78 -19.04 0.67
N PHE A 118 -12.72 -19.13 1.47
CA PHE A 118 -11.55 -19.95 1.17
C PHE A 118 -11.72 -21.28 1.89
N THR A 119 -11.39 -22.39 1.24
CA THR A 119 -11.55 -23.76 1.76
C THR A 119 -10.74 -23.99 3.04
N GLU A 120 -9.70 -23.18 3.25
CA GLU A 120 -8.78 -23.21 4.38
C GLU A 120 -9.29 -22.41 5.58
N VAL A 121 -10.33 -21.58 5.40
CA VAL A 121 -10.93 -20.81 6.48
C VAL A 121 -11.73 -21.77 7.37
N PRO A 122 -11.41 -21.87 8.67
CA PRO A 122 -12.21 -22.69 9.59
C PRO A 122 -13.69 -22.31 9.51
N ASP A 123 -14.60 -23.30 9.49
CA ASP A 123 -16.07 -23.12 9.39
C ASP A 123 -16.66 -22.08 10.38
N LYS A 124 -15.92 -21.76 11.45
CA LYS A 124 -16.31 -20.77 12.45
C LYS A 124 -16.10 -19.33 12.01
N LEU A 125 -15.15 -19.00 11.15
CA LEU A 125 -14.78 -17.63 10.75
C LEU A 125 -15.53 -17.22 9.47
N GLY A 126 -16.70 -16.59 9.62
CA GLY A 126 -17.60 -16.25 8.50
C GLY A 126 -17.83 -14.75 8.29
N SER A 127 -17.08 -13.90 8.99
CA SER A 127 -17.23 -12.44 8.96
C SER A 127 -15.89 -11.75 9.19
N THR A 128 -15.85 -10.44 8.95
CA THR A 128 -14.71 -9.57 9.27
C THR A 128 -15.18 -8.50 10.24
N LEU A 129 -14.48 -8.37 11.37
CA LEU A 129 -14.61 -7.24 12.28
C LEU A 129 -13.69 -6.12 11.80
N ILE A 130 -14.24 -4.92 11.67
CA ILE A 130 -13.55 -3.71 11.25
C ILE A 130 -13.65 -2.67 12.37
N PHE A 131 -12.51 -2.12 12.78
CA PHE A 131 -12.46 -0.96 13.66
C PHE A 131 -11.28 -0.08 13.28
N LYS A 132 -11.26 1.16 13.76
CA LYS A 132 -10.20 2.11 13.45
C LYS A 132 -9.26 2.26 14.64
N ALA A 133 -7.97 2.04 14.41
CA ALA A 133 -6.92 2.43 15.33
C ALA A 133 -6.57 3.90 15.09
N GLU A 134 -7.02 4.78 15.99
CA GLU A 134 -6.82 6.22 15.87
C GLU A 134 -5.56 6.70 16.57
N ASN A 135 -4.85 7.63 15.93
CA ASN A 135 -3.69 8.31 16.49
C ASN A 135 -2.59 7.33 16.94
N LEU A 136 -2.31 6.31 16.13
CA LEU A 136 -1.20 5.39 16.35
C LEU A 136 0.10 6.22 16.48
N PRO A 137 0.83 6.10 17.61
CA PRO A 137 1.97 6.95 17.85
C PRO A 137 3.08 6.75 16.80
N ALA A 138 3.82 7.83 16.51
CA ALA A 138 4.98 7.80 15.62
C ALA A 138 6.03 6.81 16.14
N LEU A 139 6.48 5.89 15.28
CA LEU A 139 7.37 4.77 15.59
C LEU A 139 6.99 4.19 16.96
N GLY A 140 5.82 3.57 17.03
CA GLY A 140 5.16 3.29 18.30
C GLY A 140 4.01 2.32 18.15
N TYR A 141 3.30 2.05 19.25
CA TYR A 141 2.19 1.10 19.23
C TYR A 141 1.03 1.52 20.14
N GLN A 142 -0.13 0.92 19.88
CA GLN A 142 -1.28 0.88 20.77
C GLN A 142 -1.76 -0.57 20.92
N VAL A 143 -2.42 -0.87 22.05
CA VAL A 143 -2.98 -2.18 22.36
C VAL A 143 -4.49 -2.08 22.41
N TYR A 144 -5.15 -2.95 21.65
CA TYR A 144 -6.61 -3.09 21.63
C TYR A 144 -7.00 -4.46 22.17
N LYS A 145 -8.04 -4.51 22.98
CA LYS A 145 -8.57 -5.76 23.54
C LYS A 145 -9.88 -6.11 22.87
N ILE A 146 -9.97 -7.33 22.35
CA ILE A 146 -11.14 -7.84 21.62
C ILE A 146 -11.84 -8.87 22.50
N LYS A 147 -13.15 -8.73 22.70
CA LYS A 147 -13.96 -9.63 23.52
C LYS A 147 -15.22 -10.09 22.80
N HIS A 148 -15.50 -11.39 22.84
CA HIS A 148 -16.80 -11.95 22.46
C HIS A 148 -17.86 -11.55 23.48
N THR A 149 -18.93 -10.87 23.04
CA THR A 149 -20.05 -10.54 23.92
C THR A 149 -21.18 -11.58 23.76
N VAL A 150 -21.51 -12.29 24.84
CA VAL A 150 -22.57 -13.30 24.82
C VAL A 150 -23.95 -12.65 24.90
N LYS A 151 -24.66 -12.58 23.77
CA LYS A 151 -26.10 -12.84 23.70
C LYS A 151 -26.40 -13.72 22.49
N LYS A 152 -27.25 -14.73 22.71
CA LYS A 152 -27.71 -15.78 21.78
C LYS A 152 -28.46 -15.28 20.54
N GLU A 153 -28.05 -14.18 19.93
CA GLU A 153 -28.51 -13.80 18.62
C GLU A 153 -27.29 -13.74 17.72
N LYS A 154 -27.14 -14.75 16.85
CA LYS A 154 -26.45 -14.52 15.58
C LYS A 154 -27.04 -13.24 15.02
N MET A 155 -26.22 -12.33 14.48
CA MET A 155 -26.77 -11.31 13.58
C MET A 155 -27.74 -12.04 12.66
N LYS A 156 -29.04 -11.69 12.74
CA LYS A 156 -29.90 -11.97 11.60
C LYS A 156 -29.19 -11.23 10.49
N ASN A 157 -28.51 -11.97 9.61
CA ASN A 157 -27.97 -11.42 8.40
C ASN A 157 -29.14 -10.64 7.80
N ALA A 158 -29.12 -9.32 7.99
CA ALA A 158 -29.87 -8.45 7.15
C ALA A 158 -29.09 -8.42 5.84
N THR A 159 -28.96 -9.58 5.18
CA THR A 159 -29.17 -9.68 3.75
C THR A 159 -30.61 -9.24 3.50
N ARG A 160 -30.87 -7.96 3.76
CA ARG A 160 -31.93 -7.26 3.08
C ARG A 160 -31.42 -7.20 1.65
N PHE A 161 -32.22 -7.78 0.78
CA PHE A 161 -32.04 -7.76 -0.65
C PHE A 161 -31.59 -6.37 -1.12
N VAL A 162 -30.59 -6.41 -2.00
CA VAL A 162 -30.19 -5.41 -3.00
C VAL A 162 -31.29 -4.38 -3.23
N GLU A 163 -31.23 -3.25 -2.53
CA GLU A 163 -31.76 -2.02 -3.12
C GLU A 163 -30.66 -1.47 -4.02
N GLN A 164 -31.06 -1.04 -5.21
CA GLN A 164 -30.22 -0.25 -6.10
C GLN A 164 -29.99 1.10 -5.40
N VAL A 165 -28.92 1.17 -4.60
CA VAL A 165 -28.49 2.41 -3.95
C VAL A 165 -27.72 3.22 -4.97
N ASP A 166 -28.19 4.43 -5.25
CA ASP A 166 -27.55 5.35 -6.19
C ASP A 166 -26.33 6.03 -5.59
N GLN A 167 -26.29 6.21 -4.27
CA GLN A 167 -25.22 6.87 -3.54
C GLN A 167 -24.80 6.13 -2.26
N MET A 168 -23.50 5.90 -2.07
CA MET A 168 -22.94 5.24 -0.88
C MET A 168 -21.72 5.99 -0.35
N GLY A 169 -21.73 6.38 0.93
CA GLY A 169 -20.60 7.07 1.54
C GLY A 169 -20.99 7.95 2.73
N PHE A 170 -20.06 8.78 3.18
CA PHE A 170 -20.22 9.65 4.33
C PHE A 170 -20.05 11.10 3.93
N GLN A 171 -21.00 11.97 4.31
CA GLN A 171 -20.89 13.42 4.15
C GLN A 171 -20.45 13.84 2.73
N ASP A 172 -19.19 14.24 2.58
CA ASP A 172 -18.53 14.74 1.37
C ASP A 172 -17.60 13.71 0.69
N ASN A 173 -17.57 12.47 1.20
CA ASN A 173 -16.88 11.31 0.65
C ASN A 173 -17.88 10.21 0.30
N TYR A 174 -18.27 10.11 -0.97
CA TYR A 174 -19.23 9.11 -1.41
C TYR A 174 -19.06 8.74 -2.87
N VAL A 175 -19.56 7.56 -3.23
CA VAL A 175 -19.60 7.06 -4.61
C VAL A 175 -21.04 6.99 -5.10
N ASN A 176 -21.24 7.21 -6.40
CA ASN A 176 -22.53 6.98 -7.03
C ASN A 176 -22.48 5.82 -8.00
N PHE A 177 -23.59 5.09 -8.10
CA PHE A 177 -23.76 3.97 -9.03
C PHE A 177 -24.85 4.27 -10.05
N ASP A 178 -24.66 3.77 -11.27
CA ASP A 178 -25.73 3.72 -12.25
C ASP A 178 -26.71 2.60 -11.87
N LEU A 179 -27.95 2.95 -11.55
CA LEU A 179 -28.94 1.97 -11.11
C LEU A 179 -29.32 0.97 -12.21
N SER A 180 -29.20 1.34 -13.48
CA SER A 180 -29.55 0.45 -14.59
C SER A 180 -28.49 -0.62 -14.82
N THR A 181 -27.22 -0.30 -14.61
CA THR A 181 -26.10 -1.20 -14.90
C THR A 181 -25.43 -1.78 -13.65
N GLY A 182 -25.54 -1.10 -12.50
CA GLY A 182 -24.87 -1.45 -11.24
C GLY A 182 -23.39 -1.03 -11.18
N TYR A 183 -22.87 -0.37 -12.22
CA TYR A 183 -21.49 0.09 -12.27
C TYR A 183 -21.31 1.43 -11.55
N LEU A 184 -20.07 1.67 -11.10
CA LEU A 184 -19.65 2.97 -10.57
C LEU A 184 -19.88 4.05 -11.65
N LYS A 185 -20.41 5.20 -11.23
CA LYS A 185 -20.70 6.35 -12.10
C LYS A 185 -19.85 7.57 -11.74
N SER A 186 -19.61 7.81 -10.46
CA SER A 186 -18.78 8.92 -10.00
C SER A 186 -18.21 8.66 -8.62
N ILE A 187 -17.09 9.30 -8.33
CA ILE A 187 -16.51 9.38 -6.99
C ILE A 187 -16.60 10.84 -6.54
N THR A 188 -16.97 11.06 -5.28
CA THR A 188 -16.85 12.35 -4.60
C THR A 188 -15.92 12.17 -3.42
N LEU A 189 -14.85 12.96 -3.38
CA LEU A 189 -13.90 13.01 -2.28
C LEU A 189 -13.73 14.47 -1.86
N SER A 190 -13.90 14.74 -0.57
CA SER A 190 -13.79 16.09 0.02
C SER A 190 -14.65 17.13 -0.70
N GLY A 191 -15.83 16.71 -1.16
CA GLY A 191 -16.80 17.56 -1.87
C GLY A 191 -16.48 17.81 -3.35
N VAL A 192 -15.36 17.31 -3.87
CA VAL A 192 -15.05 17.35 -5.30
C VAL A 192 -15.56 16.08 -5.95
N THR A 193 -16.40 16.20 -6.99
CA THR A 193 -16.94 15.06 -7.73
C THR A 193 -16.25 14.89 -9.07
N LEU A 194 -15.86 13.67 -9.41
CA LEU A 194 -15.38 13.28 -10.74
C LEU A 194 -16.23 12.13 -11.29
N GLU A 195 -16.58 12.19 -12.57
CA GLU A 195 -17.21 11.04 -13.24
C GLU A 195 -16.15 9.95 -13.40
N VAL A 196 -16.44 8.78 -12.83
CA VAL A 196 -15.53 7.63 -12.83
C VAL A 196 -16.38 6.38 -12.97
N SER A 197 -16.10 5.59 -13.99
CA SER A 197 -16.57 4.22 -14.10
C SER A 197 -15.41 3.26 -13.96
N GLN A 198 -15.67 2.07 -13.43
CA GLN A 198 -14.67 1.00 -13.28
C GLN A 198 -15.25 -0.29 -13.83
N GLN A 199 -14.45 -1.03 -14.59
CA GLN A 199 -14.84 -2.33 -15.15
C GLN A 199 -13.65 -3.29 -15.16
N PHE A 200 -13.96 -4.59 -15.08
CA PHE A 200 -12.99 -5.65 -15.37
C PHE A 200 -13.08 -6.06 -16.83
N LEU A 201 -11.93 -6.21 -17.48
CA LEU A 201 -11.82 -6.72 -18.84
C LEU A 201 -10.70 -7.75 -18.93
N TYR A 202 -10.56 -8.39 -20.08
CA TYR A 202 -9.39 -9.21 -20.38
C TYR A 202 -8.92 -9.04 -21.82
N TYR A 203 -7.61 -9.11 -22.01
CA TYR A 203 -7.01 -9.36 -23.31
C TYR A 203 -6.90 -10.88 -23.53
N ASN A 204 -7.21 -11.32 -24.75
CA ASN A 204 -6.85 -12.68 -25.17
C ASN A 204 -5.35 -12.70 -25.47
N SER A 205 -4.61 -13.63 -24.88
CA SER A 205 -3.20 -13.82 -25.16
C SER A 205 -3.00 -14.40 -26.57
N SER A 206 -2.00 -13.90 -27.28
CA SER A 206 -1.46 -14.59 -28.46
C SER A 206 -0.64 -15.83 -28.04
N ASP A 207 -0.21 -16.62 -29.02
CA ASP A 207 0.72 -17.73 -28.86
C ASP A 207 2.14 -17.31 -28.45
N VAL A 208 2.46 -16.01 -28.55
CA VAL A 208 3.76 -15.44 -28.14
C VAL A 208 3.75 -14.93 -26.70
N SER A 209 2.57 -14.61 -26.15
CA SER A 209 2.43 -14.16 -24.76
C SER A 209 2.98 -15.21 -23.79
N ASN A 210 3.79 -14.77 -22.83
CA ASN A 210 4.43 -15.62 -21.82
C ASN A 210 4.77 -14.79 -20.57
N ALA A 211 5.51 -15.36 -19.61
CA ALA A 211 5.94 -14.67 -18.39
C ALA A 211 6.56 -13.28 -18.61
N TYR A 212 7.35 -13.12 -19.68
CA TYR A 212 8.02 -11.86 -20.02
C TYR A 212 7.19 -10.96 -20.94
N ILE A 213 6.53 -11.56 -21.93
CA ILE A 213 5.93 -10.83 -23.05
C ILE A 213 4.42 -10.74 -22.87
N PHE A 214 3.91 -9.52 -22.83
CA PHE A 214 2.50 -9.22 -23.05
C PHE A 214 2.26 -8.96 -24.55
N ARG A 215 1.51 -9.84 -25.19
CA ARG A 215 1.08 -9.66 -26.59
C ARG A 215 -0.36 -10.15 -26.79
N PRO A 216 -1.32 -9.22 -26.88
CA PRO A 216 -2.70 -9.55 -27.24
C PRO A 216 -2.79 -10.32 -28.56
N ASP A 217 -3.88 -11.08 -28.74
CA ASP A 217 -4.22 -11.72 -30.01
C ASP A 217 -4.25 -10.69 -31.15
N GLY A 218 -3.48 -10.95 -32.20
CA GLY A 218 -3.39 -10.06 -33.36
C GLY A 218 -4.73 -9.87 -34.10
N ASN A 219 -5.62 -10.87 -34.04
CA ASN A 219 -6.96 -10.78 -34.64
C ASN A 219 -7.97 -10.06 -33.74
N ASN A 220 -7.72 -10.01 -32.43
CA ASN A 220 -8.55 -9.31 -31.47
C ASN A 220 -7.70 -8.64 -30.38
N ARG A 221 -7.15 -7.48 -30.74
CA ARG A 221 -6.25 -6.70 -29.88
C ARG A 221 -6.97 -5.93 -28.76
N ASN A 222 -8.30 -5.83 -28.81
CA ASN A 222 -9.08 -5.08 -27.84
C ASN A 222 -9.42 -5.93 -26.62
N ALA A 223 -9.42 -5.30 -25.45
CA ALA A 223 -9.90 -5.95 -24.24
C ALA A 223 -11.41 -6.21 -24.32
N THR A 224 -11.84 -7.37 -23.83
CA THR A 224 -13.25 -7.78 -23.77
C THR A 224 -13.77 -7.60 -22.35
N GLU A 225 -14.91 -6.92 -22.21
CA GLU A 225 -15.54 -6.67 -20.92
C GLU A 225 -15.99 -7.97 -20.23
N ILE A 226 -15.79 -8.02 -18.91
CA ILE A 226 -16.32 -9.07 -18.04
C ILE A 226 -17.59 -8.55 -17.38
N THR A 227 -18.72 -9.20 -17.71
CA THR A 227 -20.04 -8.76 -17.26
C THR A 227 -20.19 -8.78 -15.74
N LEU A 228 -20.62 -7.66 -15.16
CA LEU A 228 -21.12 -7.58 -13.79
C LEU A 228 -22.39 -8.42 -13.63
N VAL A 229 -22.41 -9.30 -12.63
CA VAL A 229 -23.53 -10.24 -12.38
C VAL A 229 -24.39 -9.76 -11.24
N THR A 230 -23.77 -9.36 -10.13
CA THR A 230 -24.48 -8.86 -8.95
C THR A 230 -23.76 -7.68 -8.34
N ASN A 231 -24.53 -6.71 -7.90
CA ASN A 231 -24.09 -5.66 -7.01
C ASN A 231 -24.91 -5.77 -5.71
N SER A 232 -24.25 -5.83 -4.57
CA SER A 232 -24.89 -5.97 -3.26
C SER A 232 -24.33 -4.94 -2.29
N VAL A 233 -25.26 -4.27 -1.59
CA VAL A 233 -24.96 -3.26 -0.57
C VAL A 233 -25.55 -3.75 0.75
N LEU A 234 -24.81 -3.61 1.85
CA LEU A 234 -25.35 -3.86 3.18
C LEU A 234 -26.10 -2.60 3.65
N ILE A 235 -27.39 -2.71 3.96
CA ILE A 235 -28.27 -1.56 4.31
C ILE A 235 -28.09 -1.12 5.78
N ASN A 236 -27.37 -1.89 6.59
CA ASN A 236 -26.96 -1.52 7.96
C ASN A 236 -25.42 -1.39 8.00
N ASP A 237 -24.91 -0.41 7.28
CA ASP A 237 -23.51 -0.26 6.86
C ASP A 237 -22.54 0.26 7.94
N GLY A 238 -22.97 0.53 9.18
CA GLY A 238 -22.05 1.02 10.22
C GLY A 238 -21.54 2.44 9.97
N ASN A 239 -21.00 3.08 11.00
CA ASN A 239 -20.59 4.49 10.94
C ASN A 239 -19.10 4.69 10.58
N LEU A 240 -18.39 3.61 10.26
CA LEU A 240 -16.93 3.60 10.09
C LEU A 240 -16.50 3.42 8.63
N VAL A 241 -17.13 2.47 7.97
CA VAL A 241 -16.83 2.05 6.60
C VAL A 241 -18.13 1.63 5.94
N ARG A 242 -18.30 1.97 4.68
CA ARG A 242 -19.42 1.51 3.84
C ARG A 242 -18.88 0.63 2.74
N GLU A 243 -19.50 -0.52 2.52
CA GLU A 243 -19.04 -1.50 1.54
C GLU A 243 -20.08 -1.76 0.45
N VAL A 244 -19.60 -1.79 -0.79
CA VAL A 244 -20.35 -2.27 -1.95
C VAL A 244 -19.64 -3.51 -2.50
N LYS A 245 -20.33 -4.65 -2.50
CA LYS A 245 -19.76 -5.93 -2.93
C LYS A 245 -20.31 -6.31 -4.30
N GLN A 246 -19.41 -6.40 -5.26
CA GLN A 246 -19.70 -6.72 -6.65
C GLN A 246 -19.15 -8.11 -7.00
N SER A 247 -19.92 -8.87 -7.78
CA SER A 247 -19.48 -10.12 -8.38
C SER A 247 -19.67 -10.06 -9.89
N PHE A 248 -18.62 -10.43 -10.61
CA PHE A 248 -18.55 -10.46 -12.06
C PHE A 248 -18.45 -11.92 -12.54
N ARG A 249 -18.71 -12.14 -13.84
CA ARG A 249 -18.52 -13.47 -14.44
C ARG A 249 -17.06 -13.93 -14.30
N GLY A 250 -16.85 -15.24 -14.31
CA GLY A 250 -15.50 -15.82 -14.22
C GLY A 250 -14.90 -15.79 -12.82
N GLY A 251 -15.72 -15.72 -11.77
CA GLY A 251 -15.24 -15.82 -10.38
C GLY A 251 -14.44 -14.60 -9.92
N ILE A 252 -14.76 -13.42 -10.43
CA ILE A 252 -14.16 -12.15 -10.02
C ILE A 252 -15.10 -11.46 -9.04
N ASN A 253 -14.57 -11.08 -7.89
CA ASN A 253 -15.28 -10.44 -6.80
C ASN A 253 -14.55 -9.15 -6.39
N GLN A 254 -15.29 -8.10 -6.03
CA GLN A 254 -14.71 -6.82 -5.60
C GLN A 254 -15.51 -6.22 -4.44
N ILE A 255 -14.81 -5.65 -3.46
CA ILE A 255 -15.38 -4.80 -2.42
C ILE A 255 -14.90 -3.36 -2.68
N ILE A 256 -15.84 -2.45 -2.90
CA ILE A 256 -15.58 -1.01 -2.89
C ILE A 256 -15.84 -0.51 -1.47
N ARG A 257 -14.80 -0.04 -0.78
CA ARG A 257 -14.91 0.51 0.57
C ARG A 257 -14.78 2.02 0.56
N ILE A 258 -15.74 2.67 1.22
CA ILE A 258 -15.74 4.09 1.48
C ILE A 258 -15.55 4.24 2.98
N TYR A 259 -14.36 4.65 3.40
CA TYR A 259 -14.07 4.95 4.79
C TYR A 259 -14.54 6.37 5.13
N LYS A 260 -14.90 6.60 6.39
CA LYS A 260 -15.49 7.86 6.82
C LYS A 260 -14.54 9.05 6.72
N ASP A 261 -13.26 8.84 6.97
CA ASP A 261 -12.25 9.90 7.07
C ASP A 261 -10.96 9.58 6.30
N GLU A 262 -11.09 8.88 5.18
CA GLU A 262 -9.99 8.68 4.23
C GLU A 262 -10.18 9.54 2.98
N ASP A 263 -9.06 9.86 2.33
CA ASP A 263 -8.96 10.66 1.11
C ASP A 263 -8.87 9.79 -0.16
N PHE A 264 -9.33 8.54 -0.06
CA PHE A 264 -9.39 7.59 -1.16
C PHE A 264 -10.62 6.66 -1.04
N ILE A 265 -10.96 6.01 -2.15
CA ILE A 265 -11.88 4.87 -2.21
C ILE A 265 -11.05 3.60 -2.42
N GLU A 266 -11.29 2.58 -1.60
CA GLU A 266 -10.58 1.30 -1.69
C GLU A 266 -11.34 0.33 -2.62
N PHE A 267 -10.64 -0.25 -3.58
CA PHE A 267 -11.13 -1.30 -4.47
C PHE A 267 -10.33 -2.57 -4.18
N ASP A 268 -10.87 -3.42 -3.31
CA ASP A 268 -10.30 -4.71 -2.92
C ASP A 268 -10.90 -5.80 -3.78
N TRP A 269 -10.09 -6.42 -4.64
CA TRP A 269 -10.53 -7.37 -5.64
C TRP A 269 -9.95 -8.76 -5.40
N LEU A 270 -10.71 -9.78 -5.77
CA LEU A 270 -10.37 -11.18 -5.70
C LEU A 270 -10.71 -11.85 -7.04
N ILE A 271 -9.70 -12.36 -7.72
CA ILE A 271 -9.82 -12.95 -9.05
C ILE A 271 -9.54 -14.44 -8.93
N GLY A 272 -10.57 -15.25 -9.19
CA GLY A 272 -10.44 -16.70 -9.31
C GLY A 272 -9.84 -17.14 -10.65
N TYR A 273 -9.67 -18.44 -10.78
CA TYR A 273 -9.19 -19.09 -12.00
C TYR A 273 -10.05 -18.74 -13.22
N GLN A 274 -9.38 -18.43 -14.32
CA GLN A 274 -10.01 -18.13 -15.60
C GLN A 274 -10.00 -19.36 -16.48
N ASP A 275 -11.10 -19.63 -17.18
CA ASP A 275 -11.12 -20.69 -18.19
C ASP A 275 -10.23 -20.28 -19.38
N THR A 276 -9.10 -20.98 -19.55
CA THR A 276 -8.12 -20.77 -20.61
C THR A 276 -8.17 -21.82 -21.71
N SER A 277 -9.25 -22.60 -21.80
CA SER A 277 -9.44 -23.62 -22.85
C SER A 277 -9.42 -23.06 -24.28
N LEU A 278 -9.73 -21.77 -24.43
CA LEU A 278 -9.72 -21.04 -25.71
C LEU A 278 -8.51 -20.11 -25.87
N GLY A 279 -7.52 -20.17 -24.98
CA GLY A 279 -6.34 -19.30 -24.97
C GLY A 279 -6.11 -18.63 -23.62
N GLY A 280 -4.94 -18.01 -23.45
CA GLY A 280 -4.60 -17.26 -22.26
C GLY A 280 -5.47 -16.01 -22.09
N LYS A 281 -5.66 -15.59 -20.84
CA LYS A 281 -6.43 -14.40 -20.46
C LYS A 281 -5.60 -13.52 -19.54
N GLU A 282 -5.51 -12.24 -19.90
CA GLU A 282 -4.76 -11.25 -19.15
C GLU A 282 -5.78 -10.23 -18.63
N ILE A 283 -6.14 -10.37 -17.35
CA ILE A 283 -7.23 -9.63 -16.72
C ILE A 283 -6.75 -8.24 -16.33
N ILE A 284 -7.55 -7.24 -16.64
CA ILE A 284 -7.32 -5.84 -16.31
C ILE A 284 -8.50 -5.28 -15.51
N THR A 285 -8.23 -4.32 -14.65
CA THR A 285 -9.22 -3.35 -14.20
C THR A 285 -8.99 -2.03 -14.92
N ARG A 286 -10.06 -1.39 -15.38
CA ARG A 286 -10.00 -0.15 -16.14
C ARG A 286 -10.91 0.88 -15.51
N TYR A 287 -10.31 2.01 -15.15
CA TYR A 287 -10.99 3.21 -14.70
C TYR A 287 -11.13 4.18 -15.88
N ILE A 288 -12.34 4.70 -16.09
CA ILE A 288 -12.64 5.66 -17.15
C ILE A 288 -13.23 6.89 -16.50
N THR A 289 -12.58 8.02 -16.75
CA THR A 289 -12.98 9.35 -16.26
C THR A 289 -13.40 10.24 -17.43
N ASN A 290 -14.02 11.38 -17.11
CA ASN A 290 -14.29 12.44 -18.07
C ASN A 290 -13.10 13.43 -18.24
N LEU A 291 -11.90 13.10 -17.74
CA LEU A 291 -10.73 13.95 -17.88
C LEU A 291 -10.18 13.95 -19.32
N GLU A 292 -9.92 15.15 -19.83
CA GLU A 292 -9.22 15.34 -21.11
C GLU A 292 -7.70 15.35 -20.89
N THR A 293 -7.10 14.17 -20.89
CA THR A 293 -5.66 13.96 -20.62
C THR A 293 -4.84 13.76 -21.89
N GLN A 294 -5.48 13.84 -23.05
CA GLN A 294 -4.87 13.68 -24.37
C GLN A 294 -4.15 12.32 -24.50
N ASP A 295 -2.83 12.33 -24.63
CA ASP A 295 -1.96 11.16 -24.75
C ASP A 295 -0.95 11.03 -23.60
N GLU A 296 -1.06 11.86 -22.56
CA GLU A 296 -0.13 11.90 -21.44
C GLU A 296 -0.70 11.24 -20.17
N PHE A 297 0.17 10.51 -19.47
CA PHE A 297 -0.08 9.89 -18.18
C PHE A 297 1.25 9.71 -17.44
N TYR A 298 1.21 9.36 -16.16
CA TYR A 298 2.40 9.34 -15.32
C TYR A 298 2.47 8.03 -14.55
N THR A 299 3.63 7.39 -14.51
CA THR A 299 3.86 6.21 -13.68
C THR A 299 5.09 6.40 -12.82
N ASP A 300 5.06 5.86 -11.61
CA ASP A 300 6.20 5.96 -10.70
C ASP A 300 7.40 5.13 -11.18
N SER A 301 8.60 5.54 -10.76
CA SER A 301 9.84 4.79 -10.91
C SER A 301 10.25 4.22 -9.56
N ASN A 302 10.01 2.94 -9.35
CA ASN A 302 10.36 2.21 -8.12
C ASN A 302 9.79 2.86 -6.84
N GLY A 303 8.59 3.42 -6.90
CA GLY A 303 7.94 4.09 -5.77
C GLY A 303 8.39 5.52 -5.49
N ARG A 304 9.24 6.09 -6.36
CA ARG A 304 9.85 7.41 -6.14
C ARG A 304 9.38 8.44 -7.15
N GLU A 305 10.15 8.70 -8.20
CA GLU A 305 9.90 9.77 -9.16
C GLU A 305 8.72 9.43 -10.10
N MET A 306 7.88 10.40 -10.43
CA MET A 306 6.83 10.24 -11.43
C MET A 306 7.38 10.53 -12.83
N ILE A 307 7.36 9.51 -13.68
CA ILE A 307 7.83 9.64 -15.05
C ILE A 307 6.65 9.92 -15.99
N THR A 308 6.75 11.01 -16.75
CA THR A 308 5.80 11.32 -17.82
C THR A 308 5.89 10.29 -18.93
N ARG A 309 4.74 9.69 -19.26
CA ARG A 309 4.53 8.75 -20.35
C ARG A 309 3.65 9.41 -21.39
N LYS A 310 3.96 9.16 -22.65
CA LYS A 310 3.17 9.62 -23.79
C LYS A 310 2.83 8.43 -24.67
N ARG A 311 1.53 8.19 -24.90
CA ARG A 311 1.02 7.08 -25.70
C ARG A 311 1.57 7.18 -27.13
N ASN A 312 2.01 6.06 -27.68
CA ASN A 312 2.57 5.94 -29.03
C ASN A 312 3.78 6.85 -29.30
N TYR A 313 4.55 7.18 -28.26
CA TYR A 313 5.71 8.06 -28.37
C TYR A 313 6.95 7.49 -27.68
N ARG A 314 8.12 7.79 -28.25
CA ARG A 314 9.44 7.48 -27.69
C ARG A 314 10.38 8.67 -27.90
N PRO A 315 11.11 9.11 -26.87
CA PRO A 315 11.98 10.29 -26.99
C PRO A 315 13.24 10.05 -27.81
N THR A 316 13.65 8.79 -27.98
CA THR A 316 14.95 8.42 -28.57
C THR A 316 14.85 7.73 -29.93
N TYR A 317 13.65 7.37 -30.38
CA TYR A 317 13.42 6.71 -31.68
C TYR A 317 11.97 6.92 -32.16
N GLU A 318 11.72 6.70 -33.46
CA GLU A 318 10.37 6.75 -34.02
C GLU A 318 9.56 5.52 -33.57
N TYR A 319 8.39 5.75 -32.96
CA TYR A 319 7.51 4.67 -32.53
C TYR A 319 6.85 3.98 -33.74
N SER A 320 6.92 2.64 -33.78
CA SER A 320 6.12 1.83 -34.70
C SER A 320 4.87 1.30 -33.99
N ASP A 321 3.71 1.43 -34.62
CA ASP A 321 2.39 1.03 -34.08
C ASP A 321 2.14 -0.49 -34.21
N GLU A 322 3.22 -1.28 -34.12
CA GLU A 322 3.17 -2.74 -34.31
C GLU A 322 2.38 -3.42 -33.20
N GLU A 323 2.56 -2.95 -31.95
CA GLU A 323 1.89 -3.45 -30.74
C GLU A 323 1.31 -2.27 -29.92
N PRO A 324 0.12 -1.73 -30.30
CA PRO A 324 -0.45 -0.50 -29.75
C PRO A 324 -0.91 -0.61 -28.30
N GLN A 325 -1.22 -1.82 -27.81
CA GLN A 325 -1.54 -2.05 -26.41
C GLN A 325 -0.26 -2.23 -25.59
N SER A 326 0.47 -3.32 -25.80
CA SER A 326 1.61 -3.69 -24.96
C SER A 326 2.78 -2.72 -25.08
N GLY A 327 2.96 -2.07 -26.24
CA GLY A 327 3.92 -0.99 -26.43
C GLY A 327 3.62 0.26 -25.60
N ASN A 328 2.49 0.36 -24.91
CA ASN A 328 2.15 1.48 -24.02
C ASN A 328 1.99 1.07 -22.57
N TYR A 329 2.30 -0.17 -22.21
CA TYR A 329 2.33 -0.61 -20.82
C TYR A 329 3.65 -0.25 -20.15
N TYR A 330 3.55 0.21 -18.90
CA TYR A 330 4.68 0.60 -18.06
C TYR A 330 4.56 -0.05 -16.69
N PRO A 331 5.69 -0.25 -15.97
CA PRO A 331 5.64 -0.66 -14.57
C PRO A 331 4.95 0.43 -13.74
N VAL A 332 4.09 -0.01 -12.84
CA VAL A 332 3.46 0.78 -11.78
C VAL A 332 3.81 0.08 -10.48
N ASN A 333 4.76 0.62 -9.72
CA ASN A 333 5.17 0.01 -8.44
C ASN A 333 4.32 0.52 -7.28
N THR A 334 3.83 1.76 -7.37
CA THR A 334 3.05 2.39 -6.32
C THR A 334 1.86 3.18 -6.83
N ARG A 335 1.97 3.87 -7.99
CA ARG A 335 0.85 4.66 -8.53
C ARG A 335 0.96 5.03 -10.01
N ILE A 336 -0.21 5.16 -10.63
CA ILE A 336 -0.42 5.71 -11.96
C ILE A 336 -1.37 6.90 -11.89
N VAL A 337 -1.05 7.98 -12.60
CA VAL A 337 -1.77 9.25 -12.54
C VAL A 337 -2.13 9.73 -13.94
N ILE A 338 -3.32 10.28 -14.08
CA ILE A 338 -3.76 11.06 -15.24
C ILE A 338 -4.27 12.41 -14.76
N LYS A 339 -4.02 13.48 -15.53
CA LYS A 339 -4.45 14.83 -15.17
C LYS A 339 -4.71 15.70 -16.39
N ASN A 340 -5.53 16.72 -16.21
CA ASN A 340 -5.66 17.85 -17.13
C ASN A 340 -5.12 19.12 -16.44
N GLU A 341 -5.48 20.31 -16.94
CA GLU A 341 -4.99 21.58 -16.37
C GLU A 341 -5.47 21.84 -14.94
N THR A 342 -6.56 21.20 -14.50
CA THR A 342 -7.23 21.52 -13.23
C THR A 342 -7.31 20.34 -12.27
N ASN A 343 -7.58 19.14 -12.78
CA ASN A 343 -7.94 17.97 -11.99
C ASN A 343 -6.99 16.81 -12.25
N GLU A 344 -6.77 16.02 -11.21
CA GLU A 344 -5.91 14.85 -11.19
C GLU A 344 -6.68 13.63 -10.68
N PHE A 345 -6.44 12.48 -11.28
CA PHE A 345 -6.98 11.18 -10.88
C PHE A 345 -5.82 10.19 -10.77
N ALA A 346 -5.76 9.49 -9.64
CA ALA A 346 -4.69 8.57 -9.32
C ALA A 346 -5.23 7.22 -8.87
N VAL A 347 -4.54 6.16 -9.29
CA VAL A 347 -4.74 4.80 -8.81
C VAL A 347 -3.44 4.34 -8.18
N LEU A 348 -3.48 4.10 -6.87
CA LEU A 348 -2.36 3.58 -6.10
C LEU A 348 -2.52 2.08 -5.93
N THR A 349 -1.44 1.32 -6.12
CA THR A 349 -1.45 -0.16 -6.10
C THR A 349 -0.82 -0.70 -4.81
N ASP A 350 -1.29 -1.85 -4.32
CA ASP A 350 -0.69 -2.55 -3.17
C ASP A 350 0.54 -3.40 -3.54
N ARG A 351 0.80 -3.54 -4.85
CA ARG A 351 1.90 -4.30 -5.44
C ARG A 351 2.32 -3.73 -6.79
N SER A 352 3.39 -4.30 -7.34
CA SER A 352 3.84 -3.94 -8.69
C SER A 352 2.94 -4.56 -9.75
N GLU A 353 2.50 -3.74 -10.70
CA GLU A 353 1.59 -4.11 -11.78
C GLU A 353 2.04 -3.50 -13.10
N GLY A 354 1.51 -4.01 -14.21
CA GLY A 354 1.60 -3.36 -15.52
C GLY A 354 0.42 -2.42 -15.72
N GLY A 355 0.66 -1.15 -16.04
CA GLY A 355 -0.39 -0.16 -16.23
C GLY A 355 -0.23 0.71 -17.47
N SER A 356 -1.33 1.32 -17.93
CA SER A 356 -1.35 2.20 -19.10
C SER A 356 -2.52 3.19 -19.10
N SER A 357 -2.44 4.18 -20.01
CA SER A 357 -3.56 5.02 -20.45
C SER A 357 -3.71 4.93 -21.96
N LEU A 358 -4.48 3.94 -22.43
CA LEU A 358 -4.66 3.68 -23.87
C LEU A 358 -5.63 4.65 -24.55
N THR A 359 -6.44 5.39 -23.77
CA THR A 359 -7.36 6.42 -24.22
C THR A 359 -7.30 7.61 -23.27
N SER A 360 -7.56 8.83 -23.76
CA SER A 360 -7.70 10.01 -22.88
C SER A 360 -8.71 9.73 -21.76
N GLY A 361 -8.39 10.13 -20.53
CA GLY A 361 -9.25 9.96 -19.36
C GLY A 361 -9.28 8.54 -18.79
N GLN A 362 -8.50 7.61 -19.33
CA GLN A 362 -8.50 6.20 -18.93
C GLN A 362 -7.22 5.83 -18.17
N VAL A 363 -7.37 5.00 -17.14
CA VAL A 363 -6.29 4.22 -16.53
C VAL A 363 -6.66 2.74 -16.61
N GLU A 364 -5.73 1.89 -17.01
CA GLU A 364 -5.89 0.43 -16.86
C GLU A 364 -4.67 -0.19 -16.20
N LEU A 365 -4.94 -1.23 -15.40
CA LEU A 365 -3.96 -1.98 -14.63
C LEU A 365 -4.21 -3.47 -14.85
N MET A 366 -3.17 -4.21 -15.21
CA MET A 366 -3.20 -5.65 -15.38
C MET A 366 -2.97 -6.33 -14.03
N VAL A 367 -4.02 -6.95 -13.53
CA VAL A 367 -4.13 -7.46 -12.15
C VAL A 367 -3.81 -8.95 -12.05
N THR A 368 -3.97 -9.70 -13.15
CA THR A 368 -3.47 -11.08 -13.24
C THR A 368 -3.35 -11.53 -14.70
N ARG A 369 -2.47 -12.50 -14.95
CA ARG A 369 -2.23 -13.11 -16.26
C ARG A 369 -2.29 -14.61 -16.10
N GLN A 370 -3.15 -15.26 -16.88
CA GLN A 370 -3.26 -16.70 -16.88
C GLN A 370 -3.04 -17.22 -18.30
N ILE A 371 -1.89 -17.87 -18.50
CA ILE A 371 -1.44 -18.31 -19.82
C ILE A 371 -1.15 -19.81 -19.74
N PRO A 372 -1.85 -20.65 -20.50
CA PRO A 372 -1.63 -22.09 -20.51
C PRO A 372 -0.14 -22.45 -20.70
N ASN A 373 0.38 -23.35 -19.86
CA ASN A 373 1.76 -23.84 -19.88
C ASN A 373 2.85 -22.79 -19.63
N SER A 374 2.52 -21.54 -19.28
CA SER A 374 3.51 -20.50 -18.94
C SER A 374 3.20 -19.80 -17.62
N LEU A 375 1.95 -19.42 -17.38
CA LEU A 375 1.48 -18.73 -16.17
C LEU A 375 0.18 -19.40 -15.73
N ASP A 376 0.30 -20.58 -15.10
CA ASP A 376 -0.84 -21.37 -14.65
C ASP A 376 -0.63 -21.85 -13.20
N GLU A 377 -0.84 -20.93 -12.27
CA GLU A 377 -0.42 -21.11 -10.87
C GLU A 377 -1.39 -21.97 -10.06
N HIS A 378 -0.82 -22.98 -9.39
CA HIS A 378 -1.54 -23.87 -8.50
C HIS A 378 -0.86 -23.94 -7.14
N GLU A 379 -1.65 -23.88 -6.06
CA GLU A 379 -1.21 -24.13 -4.69
C GLU A 379 -2.14 -25.14 -4.03
N TYR A 380 -1.57 -26.04 -3.22
CA TYR A 380 -2.33 -27.11 -2.52
C TYR A 380 -3.24 -27.96 -3.44
N GLY A 381 -2.85 -28.12 -4.71
CA GLY A 381 -3.61 -28.88 -5.71
C GLY A 381 -4.82 -28.14 -6.29
N SER A 382 -4.95 -26.83 -6.04
CA SER A 382 -6.00 -25.98 -6.59
C SER A 382 -5.41 -24.74 -7.28
N PRO A 383 -6.08 -24.16 -8.28
CA PRO A 383 -5.62 -22.90 -8.86
C PRO A 383 -5.62 -21.76 -7.83
N VAL A 384 -4.62 -20.89 -7.91
CA VAL A 384 -4.48 -19.74 -7.01
C VAL A 384 -5.58 -18.71 -7.28
N LYS A 385 -6.17 -18.16 -6.21
CA LYS A 385 -7.00 -16.95 -6.27
C LYS A 385 -6.13 -15.74 -5.96
N VAL A 386 -6.11 -14.75 -6.85
CA VAL A 386 -5.31 -13.52 -6.66
C VAL A 386 -6.17 -12.47 -5.97
N ARG A 387 -5.74 -11.99 -4.80
CA ARG A 387 -6.35 -10.85 -4.10
C ARG A 387 -5.42 -9.66 -4.13
N GLY A 388 -5.92 -8.48 -4.43
CA GLY A 388 -5.18 -7.22 -4.40
C GLY A 388 -6.08 -6.02 -4.16
N THR A 389 -5.47 -4.86 -3.97
CA THR A 389 -6.19 -3.64 -3.59
C THR A 389 -5.67 -2.43 -4.36
N HIS A 390 -6.59 -1.63 -4.89
CA HIS A 390 -6.30 -0.29 -5.39
C HIS A 390 -6.89 0.77 -4.47
N TYR A 391 -6.13 1.85 -4.24
CA TYR A 391 -6.60 3.04 -3.57
C TYR A 391 -6.77 4.14 -4.61
N VAL A 392 -8.00 4.57 -4.85
CA VAL A 392 -8.35 5.55 -5.88
C VAL A 392 -8.62 6.90 -5.24
N THR A 393 -7.91 7.93 -5.68
CA THR A 393 -8.11 9.30 -5.23
C THR A 393 -8.15 10.27 -6.41
N HIS A 394 -8.79 11.42 -6.21
CA HIS A 394 -8.85 12.49 -7.20
C HIS A 394 -9.16 13.83 -6.55
N GLY A 395 -8.89 14.91 -7.27
CA GLY A 395 -9.18 16.26 -6.80
C GLY A 395 -8.64 17.33 -7.75
N VAL A 396 -8.75 18.58 -7.33
CA VAL A 396 -8.12 19.72 -8.01
C VAL A 396 -6.62 19.64 -7.78
N SER A 397 -5.79 19.60 -8.83
CA SER A 397 -4.35 19.30 -8.72
C SER A 397 -3.61 20.18 -7.70
N ALA A 398 -3.92 21.49 -7.69
CA ALA A 398 -3.26 22.47 -6.83
C ALA A 398 -3.82 22.56 -5.40
N GLU A 399 -5.05 22.11 -5.17
CA GLU A 399 -5.77 22.30 -3.89
C GLU A 399 -6.06 20.97 -3.15
N GLY A 400 -5.99 19.85 -3.88
CA GLY A 400 -6.19 18.47 -3.44
C GLY A 400 -7.20 18.33 -2.32
N ASN A 401 -6.73 17.85 -1.15
CA ASN A 401 -7.53 17.73 0.06
C ASN A 401 -6.83 18.41 1.25
N GLY A 402 -7.59 19.16 2.06
CA GLY A 402 -7.09 19.77 3.29
C GLY A 402 -6.01 20.84 3.09
N GLY A 403 -6.00 21.51 1.92
CA GLY A 403 -5.02 22.53 1.57
C GLY A 403 -3.67 21.99 1.08
N ARG A 404 -3.63 20.70 0.71
CA ARG A 404 -2.47 20.03 0.11
C ARG A 404 -2.77 19.71 -1.35
N THR A 405 -1.76 19.78 -2.20
CA THR A 405 -1.84 19.32 -3.60
C THR A 405 -2.20 17.83 -3.71
N MET A 406 -2.67 17.40 -4.88
CA MET A 406 -2.97 15.98 -5.12
C MET A 406 -1.72 15.09 -5.02
N ALA A 407 -0.57 15.56 -5.50
CA ALA A 407 0.71 14.86 -5.31
C ALA A 407 1.01 14.59 -3.82
N ALA A 408 0.71 15.54 -2.92
CA ALA A 408 0.87 15.36 -1.48
C ALA A 408 -0.12 14.37 -0.86
N VAL A 409 -1.36 14.36 -1.33
CA VAL A 409 -2.36 13.36 -0.95
C VAL A 409 -1.89 11.97 -1.37
N GLU A 410 -1.47 11.79 -2.63
CA GLU A 410 -0.94 10.53 -3.15
C GLU A 410 0.25 10.01 -2.33
N ARG A 411 1.26 10.85 -2.09
CA ARG A 411 2.45 10.48 -1.30
C ARG A 411 2.07 10.02 0.11
N ASN A 412 1.10 10.68 0.73
CA ASN A 412 0.63 10.31 2.05
C ASN A 412 -0.06 8.93 2.05
N ILE A 413 -0.94 8.68 1.07
CA ILE A 413 -1.62 7.39 0.93
C ILE A 413 -0.61 6.28 0.66
N VAL A 414 0.33 6.47 -0.28
CA VAL A 414 1.41 5.50 -0.57
C VAL A 414 2.14 5.11 0.72
N GLN A 415 2.58 6.08 1.53
CA GLN A 415 3.28 5.76 2.77
C GLN A 415 2.40 5.02 3.77
N ARG A 416 1.14 5.42 3.96
CA ARG A 416 0.22 4.78 4.90
C ARG A 416 -0.19 3.37 4.48
N LYS A 417 -0.24 3.10 3.17
CA LYS A 417 -0.77 1.85 2.60
C LYS A 417 0.31 0.86 2.17
N LEU A 418 1.53 1.30 1.88
CA LEU A 418 2.65 0.38 1.62
C LEU A 418 3.51 0.12 2.86
N ILE A 419 3.45 1.00 3.85
CA ILE A 419 4.16 0.87 5.13
C ILE A 419 3.10 0.77 6.25
N GLN A 420 2.25 -0.25 6.14
CA GLN A 420 1.10 -0.48 7.00
C GLN A 420 1.53 -0.84 8.43
N PRO A 421 0.68 -0.58 9.44
CA PRO A 421 0.92 -1.08 10.79
C PRO A 421 1.03 -2.60 10.85
N TRP A 422 1.97 -3.10 11.66
CA TRP A 422 2.13 -4.52 11.91
C TRP A 422 1.28 -4.93 13.12
N LEU A 423 0.44 -5.94 12.93
CA LEU A 423 -0.44 -6.51 13.96
C LEU A 423 0.20 -7.72 14.64
N PHE A 424 0.33 -7.66 15.96
CA PHE A 424 0.72 -8.80 16.80
C PHE A 424 -0.43 -9.15 17.73
N PHE A 425 -0.77 -10.44 17.81
CA PHE A 425 -1.89 -10.96 18.56
C PHE A 425 -1.41 -11.77 19.75
N THR A 426 -2.07 -11.66 20.89
CA THR A 426 -1.78 -12.48 22.08
C THR A 426 -3.00 -12.61 22.97
N THR A 427 -3.11 -13.71 23.72
CA THR A 427 -4.10 -13.85 24.80
C THR A 427 -3.60 -13.31 26.14
N ASP A 428 -2.30 -13.00 26.22
CA ASP A 428 -1.68 -12.48 27.43
C ASP A 428 -2.09 -11.02 27.66
N ASP A 429 -2.20 -10.61 28.93
CA ASP A 429 -2.49 -9.22 29.25
C ASP A 429 -1.25 -8.34 29.13
N ILE A 430 -1.44 -7.12 28.62
CA ILE A 430 -0.37 -6.16 28.36
C ILE A 430 -0.60 -4.92 29.22
N SER A 431 0.27 -4.63 30.18
CA SER A 431 0.05 -3.51 31.10
C SER A 431 0.24 -2.13 30.44
N VAL A 432 1.24 -1.98 29.57
CA VAL A 432 1.51 -0.72 28.86
C VAL A 432 0.73 -0.70 27.56
N LYS A 433 -0.42 -0.03 27.55
CA LYS A 433 -1.36 -0.03 26.41
C LYS A 433 -0.95 0.85 25.23
N GLN A 434 0.00 1.77 25.40
CA GLN A 434 0.52 2.59 24.29
C GLN A 434 1.91 3.14 24.58
N HIS A 435 2.72 3.31 23.54
CA HIS A 435 4.04 3.91 23.64
C HIS A 435 4.50 4.48 22.29
N SER A 436 5.28 5.56 22.31
CA SER A 436 6.01 6.08 21.15
C SER A 436 7.50 6.05 21.44
N PHE A 437 8.30 5.55 20.50
CA PHE A 437 9.76 5.54 20.60
C PHE A 437 10.40 6.88 20.20
N LEU A 438 9.59 7.86 19.77
CA LEU A 438 10.05 9.21 19.45
C LEU A 438 9.54 10.23 20.47
N ASN A 439 10.35 11.25 20.73
CA ASN A 439 9.95 12.44 21.49
C ASN A 439 9.12 13.41 20.64
N LYS A 440 9.28 13.37 19.31
CA LYS A 440 8.56 14.18 18.34
C LYS A 440 8.40 13.41 17.04
N GLU A 441 7.28 13.59 16.34
CA GLU A 441 7.14 13.07 14.98
C GLU A 441 7.98 13.87 13.97
N LEU A 442 8.34 13.20 12.87
CA LEU A 442 9.02 13.83 11.74
C LEU A 442 8.04 14.64 10.87
N GLN A 443 8.57 15.60 10.14
CA GLN A 443 7.79 16.43 9.22
C GLN A 443 7.14 15.59 8.09
N PRO A 444 6.00 16.03 7.51
CA PRO A 444 5.28 15.27 6.48
C PRO A 444 6.07 14.98 5.20
N ASN A 445 7.12 15.75 4.91
CA ASN A 445 8.01 15.55 3.77
C ASN A 445 9.26 14.70 4.09
N VAL A 446 9.42 14.23 5.33
CA VAL A 446 10.55 13.38 5.75
C VAL A 446 10.08 11.96 6.07
N HIS A 447 10.81 10.97 5.57
CA HIS A 447 10.64 9.57 5.90
C HIS A 447 11.91 8.99 6.53
N LEU A 448 11.77 8.31 7.67
CA LEU A 448 12.80 7.47 8.26
C LEU A 448 12.84 6.15 7.48
N LEU A 449 13.59 6.13 6.39
CA LEU A 449 13.67 5.00 5.45
C LEU A 449 14.41 3.80 6.04
N THR A 450 15.39 4.03 6.91
CA THR A 450 16.12 2.96 7.59
C THR A 450 16.49 3.40 8.99
N LEU A 451 16.22 2.53 9.96
CA LEU A 451 16.79 2.54 11.29
C LEU A 451 17.20 1.10 11.60
N ASP A 452 18.51 0.83 11.61
CA ASP A 452 19.02 -0.53 11.79
C ASP A 452 20.22 -0.53 12.74
N SER A 453 20.38 -1.61 13.50
CA SER A 453 21.56 -1.81 14.33
C SER A 453 22.76 -2.11 13.44
N TRP A 454 23.85 -1.38 13.61
CA TRP A 454 25.04 -1.50 12.75
C TRP A 454 26.27 -2.06 13.48
N GLY A 455 26.08 -2.55 14.70
CA GLY A 455 27.12 -3.13 15.56
C GLY A 455 27.88 -2.09 16.38
N ASP A 456 28.60 -2.53 17.42
CA ASP A 456 29.52 -1.71 18.21
C ASP A 456 28.95 -0.39 18.76
N GLY A 457 27.67 -0.40 19.18
CA GLY A 457 27.00 0.80 19.66
C GLY A 457 26.71 1.83 18.57
N THR A 458 26.57 1.39 17.32
CA THR A 458 26.21 2.23 16.18
C THR A 458 24.90 1.81 15.54
N VAL A 459 24.24 2.76 14.87
CA VAL A 459 23.02 2.55 14.11
C VAL A 459 23.14 3.17 12.72
N LEU A 460 22.54 2.50 11.74
CA LEU A 460 22.38 3.00 10.38
C LEU A 460 21.07 3.79 10.30
N ILE A 461 21.17 5.06 9.94
CA ILE A 461 20.01 5.96 9.75
C ILE A 461 19.97 6.42 8.30
N ARG A 462 18.82 6.22 7.63
CA ARG A 462 18.52 6.85 6.35
C ARG A 462 17.30 7.74 6.47
N LEU A 463 17.46 8.99 6.08
CA LEU A 463 16.36 9.94 5.94
C LEU A 463 16.14 10.23 4.46
N GLU A 464 14.88 10.23 4.06
CA GLU A 464 14.44 10.52 2.71
C GLU A 464 13.49 11.72 2.70
N HIS A 465 13.67 12.62 1.73
CA HIS A 465 12.66 13.57 1.33
C HIS A 465 11.73 12.92 0.29
N VAL A 466 10.46 12.76 0.61
CA VAL A 466 9.55 11.92 -0.20
C VAL A 466 8.92 12.64 -1.39
N PHE A 467 9.00 13.97 -1.42
CA PHE A 467 8.44 14.80 -2.47
C PHE A 467 9.45 15.14 -3.55
N GLU A 468 8.96 15.24 -4.78
CA GLU A 468 9.66 15.85 -5.90
C GLU A 468 9.62 17.37 -5.80
N LYS A 469 10.47 18.00 -6.60
CA LYS A 469 10.43 19.44 -6.76
C LYS A 469 9.08 19.83 -7.37
N ASP A 470 8.45 20.84 -6.79
CA ASP A 470 7.19 21.42 -7.26
C ASP A 470 5.95 20.48 -7.14
N ASP A 471 6.06 19.31 -6.48
CA ASP A 471 4.88 18.47 -6.13
C ASP A 471 3.89 19.28 -5.28
N ASP A 472 4.39 20.02 -4.27
CA ASP A 472 3.59 20.81 -3.34
C ASP A 472 4.32 22.11 -2.95
N PRO A 473 3.63 23.27 -2.89
CA PRO A 473 4.27 24.56 -2.63
C PRO A 473 4.95 24.66 -1.27
N GLU A 474 4.55 23.85 -0.27
CA GLU A 474 5.17 23.84 1.05
C GLU A 474 5.98 22.57 1.30
N LEU A 475 5.46 21.39 0.93
CA LEU A 475 6.09 20.11 1.22
C LEU A 475 7.25 19.76 0.27
N SER A 476 7.36 20.44 -0.88
CA SER A 476 8.51 20.31 -1.80
C SER A 476 9.64 21.31 -1.53
N LYS A 477 9.63 21.99 -0.38
CA LYS A 477 10.76 22.83 0.06
C LYS A 477 11.78 22.00 0.82
N GLU A 478 13.01 22.51 0.90
CA GLU A 478 14.03 21.97 1.79
C GLU A 478 13.51 21.85 3.23
N VAL A 479 13.91 20.78 3.90
CA VAL A 479 13.50 20.51 5.29
C VAL A 479 14.70 20.17 6.14
N THR A 480 14.74 20.78 7.32
CA THR A 480 15.78 20.55 8.32
C THR A 480 15.20 19.73 9.47
N VAL A 481 15.90 18.65 9.83
CA VAL A 481 15.52 17.70 10.88
C VAL A 481 16.61 17.71 11.95
N ASP A 482 16.23 17.95 13.19
CA ASP A 482 17.12 17.82 14.34
C ASP A 482 16.90 16.46 14.99
N LEU A 483 17.92 15.61 14.98
CA LEU A 483 17.86 14.27 15.59
C LEU A 483 18.26 14.27 17.07
N THR A 484 18.65 15.42 17.63
CA THR A 484 19.06 15.55 19.04
C THR A 484 17.91 15.16 19.97
N GLY A 485 18.12 14.08 20.72
CA GLY A 485 17.09 13.55 21.64
C GLY A 485 15.79 13.14 20.94
N LEU A 486 15.80 12.89 19.63
CA LEU A 486 14.59 12.48 18.90
C LEU A 486 14.12 11.09 19.36
N PHE A 487 15.04 10.14 19.50
CA PHE A 487 14.76 8.79 19.94
C PHE A 487 14.74 8.70 21.47
N LYS A 488 13.71 8.05 22.02
CA LYS A 488 13.62 7.80 23.47
C LYS A 488 14.55 6.69 23.97
N PRO A 489 14.79 5.60 23.22
CA PRO A 489 15.57 4.49 23.76
C PRO A 489 17.09 4.77 23.83
N PHE A 490 17.60 5.69 23.02
CA PHE A 490 19.03 5.98 22.92
C PHE A 490 19.30 7.44 22.54
N ASN A 491 20.47 7.94 22.94
CA ASN A 491 21.03 9.22 22.50
C ASN A 491 21.99 9.00 21.33
N ILE A 492 21.97 9.89 20.35
CA ILE A 492 22.96 9.97 19.28
C ILE A 492 24.07 10.93 19.73
N HIS A 493 25.33 10.51 19.58
CA HIS A 493 26.51 11.33 19.92
C HIS A 493 27.16 11.93 18.68
N THR A 494 27.37 11.10 17.67
CA THR A 494 27.99 11.50 16.40
C THR A 494 27.27 10.84 15.25
N MET A 495 27.29 11.48 14.08
CA MET A 495 26.80 10.95 12.82
C MET A 495 27.83 11.20 11.73
N LYS A 496 28.23 10.14 11.03
CA LYS A 496 29.09 10.25 9.84
C LYS A 496 28.29 9.92 8.60
N GLU A 497 28.37 10.76 7.56
CA GLU A 497 27.62 10.57 6.30
C GLU A 497 28.36 9.62 5.35
N TYR A 498 27.61 8.71 4.73
CA TYR A 498 28.10 7.70 3.79
C TYR A 498 27.34 7.76 2.47
N THR A 499 27.88 7.07 1.46
CA THR A 499 27.12 6.68 0.27
C THR A 499 25.88 5.85 0.65
N LEU A 500 24.91 5.73 -0.27
CA LEU A 500 23.63 5.03 -0.01
C LEU A 500 23.82 3.59 0.52
N ALA A 501 24.84 2.88 0.04
CA ALA A 501 25.17 1.52 0.46
C ALA A 501 25.86 1.44 1.84
N ALA A 502 26.10 2.58 2.51
CA ALA A 502 26.78 2.68 3.80
C ALA A 502 28.19 2.07 3.84
N ASN A 503 28.87 1.98 2.69
CA ASN A 503 30.16 1.28 2.56
C ASN A 503 31.36 2.22 2.31
N ILE A 504 31.11 3.45 1.86
CA ILE A 504 32.14 4.45 1.57
C ILE A 504 31.76 5.75 2.28
N PRO A 505 32.62 6.30 3.15
CA PRO A 505 32.43 7.64 3.70
C PRO A 505 32.18 8.66 2.59
N LEU A 506 31.25 9.60 2.79
CA LEU A 506 30.94 10.59 1.75
C LEU A 506 32.18 11.40 1.33
N GLU A 507 33.08 11.67 2.28
CA GLU A 507 34.34 12.40 2.03
C GLU A 507 35.22 11.71 0.99
N GLU A 508 35.23 10.38 0.97
CA GLU A 508 36.00 9.53 0.05
C GLU A 508 35.31 9.32 -1.31
N SER A 509 34.07 9.78 -1.47
CA SER A 509 33.28 9.54 -2.69
C SER A 509 33.52 10.60 -3.76
N ASP A 510 34.37 10.31 -4.74
CA ASP A 510 34.62 11.22 -5.86
C ASP A 510 33.80 10.86 -7.11
N ARG A 511 33.14 11.87 -7.69
CA ARG A 511 32.36 11.72 -8.93
C ARG A 511 33.20 12.11 -10.14
N LEU A 512 33.05 11.34 -11.23
CA LEU A 512 33.58 11.73 -12.53
C LEU A 512 32.91 13.02 -13.01
N SER A 513 33.71 13.93 -13.55
CA SER A 513 33.23 15.18 -14.14
C SER A 513 33.00 15.01 -15.65
N TRP A 514 31.81 15.35 -16.11
CA TRP A 514 31.44 15.32 -17.52
C TRP A 514 31.11 16.75 -17.98
N ALA A 515 31.71 17.21 -19.08
CA ALA A 515 31.57 18.59 -19.57
C ALA A 515 30.12 19.00 -19.91
N GLN A 516 29.24 18.02 -20.08
CA GLN A 516 27.82 18.21 -20.40
C GLN A 516 26.94 18.43 -19.17
N LEU A 517 27.46 18.12 -17.97
CA LEU A 517 26.76 18.30 -16.71
C LEU A 517 27.15 19.65 -16.10
N LYS A 518 26.16 20.41 -15.65
CA LYS A 518 26.42 21.60 -14.85
C LYS A 518 27.10 21.18 -13.54
N SER A 519 28.15 21.90 -13.16
CA SER A 519 28.77 21.73 -11.85
C SER A 519 27.77 22.10 -10.76
N GLU A 520 27.80 21.35 -9.66
CA GLU A 520 27.06 21.65 -8.43
C GLU A 520 27.44 23.06 -7.94
N ASP A 521 26.48 23.84 -7.43
CA ASP A 521 26.78 25.13 -6.81
C ASP A 521 27.49 24.88 -5.46
N PRO A 522 28.78 25.19 -5.32
CA PRO A 522 29.53 24.90 -4.10
C PRO A 522 29.11 25.77 -2.91
N SER A 523 28.32 26.83 -3.14
CA SER A 523 27.77 27.66 -2.08
C SER A 523 26.46 27.13 -1.51
N SER A 524 25.81 26.16 -2.18
CA SER A 524 24.63 25.50 -1.64
C SER A 524 25.00 24.73 -0.36
N PRO A 525 24.27 24.92 0.76
CA PRO A 525 24.48 24.16 2.00
C PRO A 525 24.34 22.63 1.79
N LEU A 526 23.75 22.22 0.68
CA LEU A 526 23.48 20.83 0.32
C LEU A 526 24.52 20.25 -0.63
N SER A 527 25.41 21.09 -1.18
CA SER A 527 26.55 20.64 -1.96
C SER A 527 27.41 19.64 -1.18
N LYS A 528 28.09 18.72 -1.88
CA LYS A 528 29.03 17.80 -1.21
C LYS A 528 30.03 18.59 -0.34
N ALA A 529 30.57 19.69 -0.87
CA ALA A 529 31.55 20.53 -0.18
C ALA A 529 31.01 21.05 1.17
N GLN A 530 29.81 21.63 1.20
CA GLN A 530 29.22 22.13 2.44
C GLN A 530 28.84 20.99 3.40
N ARG A 531 28.29 19.88 2.90
CA ARG A 531 27.97 18.72 3.75
C ARG A 531 29.18 18.14 4.46
N LEU A 532 30.36 18.19 3.83
CA LEU A 532 31.63 17.75 4.45
C LEU A 532 32.18 18.73 5.48
N THR A 533 31.67 19.96 5.55
CA THR A 533 32.06 20.93 6.61
C THR A 533 31.26 20.74 7.90
N ARG A 534 30.19 19.94 7.88
CA ARG A 534 29.36 19.66 9.07
C ARG A 534 30.18 18.84 10.07
N ASP A 535 30.17 19.28 11.33
CA ASP A 535 30.71 18.50 12.45
C ASP A 535 29.92 17.20 12.63
N GLU A 536 30.59 16.10 12.99
CA GLU A 536 29.89 14.83 13.22
C GLU A 536 28.94 14.90 14.42
N GLU A 537 29.20 15.78 15.40
CA GLU A 537 28.34 16.06 16.55
C GLU A 537 27.10 16.91 16.20
N ASP A 538 27.07 17.55 15.03
CA ASP A 538 25.90 18.34 14.57
C ASP A 538 24.81 17.42 14.02
N LEU A 539 23.81 17.13 14.83
CA LEU A 539 22.72 16.20 14.49
C LEU A 539 21.59 16.84 13.66
N VAL A 540 21.82 18.06 13.14
CA VAL A 540 20.85 18.80 12.33
C VAL A 540 21.09 18.55 10.84
N ILE A 541 20.13 17.88 10.20
CA ILE A 541 20.23 17.38 8.83
C ILE A 541 19.22 18.09 7.93
N THR A 542 19.71 18.77 6.89
CA THR A 542 18.85 19.34 5.84
C THR A 542 18.75 18.38 4.65
N LEU A 543 17.54 18.26 4.08
CA LEU A 543 17.23 17.46 2.90
C LEU A 543 16.59 18.33 1.82
N GLU A 544 17.05 18.19 0.58
CA GLU A 544 16.35 18.66 -0.62
C GLU A 544 15.26 17.67 -1.06
N PRO A 545 14.28 18.11 -1.89
CA PRO A 545 13.37 17.22 -2.59
C PRO A 545 14.09 16.01 -3.21
N MET A 546 13.50 14.83 -3.05
CA MET A 546 14.01 13.52 -3.50
C MET A 546 15.33 13.04 -2.89
N GLN A 547 15.96 13.80 -2.00
CA GLN A 547 17.25 13.42 -1.44
C GLN A 547 17.11 12.29 -0.43
N ILE A 548 18.03 11.32 -0.48
CA ILE A 548 18.25 10.33 0.58
C ILE A 548 19.65 10.56 1.14
N ARG A 549 19.76 10.76 2.45
CA ARG A 549 21.04 10.86 3.16
C ARG A 549 21.21 9.68 4.10
N THR A 550 22.41 9.10 4.12
CA THR A 550 22.74 7.86 4.84
C THR A 550 23.82 8.15 5.87
N PHE A 551 23.58 7.76 7.12
CA PHE A 551 24.48 8.03 8.23
C PHE A 551 24.73 6.76 9.04
N ILE A 552 25.95 6.60 9.51
CA ILE A 552 26.27 5.70 10.63
C ILE A 552 26.43 6.58 11.85
N ALA A 553 25.62 6.31 12.89
CA ALA A 553 25.54 7.12 14.09
C ALA A 553 26.02 6.34 15.31
N THR A 554 26.86 6.94 16.15
CA THR A 554 27.25 6.37 17.45
C THR A 554 26.17 6.68 18.48
N VAL A 555 25.73 5.67 19.23
CA VAL A 555 24.62 5.80 20.17
C VAL A 555 24.94 5.19 21.54
N SER A 556 24.26 5.68 22.57
CA SER A 556 24.21 5.02 23.87
C SER A 556 22.77 4.94 24.37
N PRO A 557 22.40 3.91 25.17
CA PRO A 557 21.09 3.89 25.83
C PRO A 557 20.84 5.16 26.64
N VAL A 558 19.59 5.58 26.74
CA VAL A 558 19.19 6.60 27.72
C VAL A 558 19.17 5.93 29.10
N GLU A 559 19.98 6.40 30.05
CA GLU A 559 19.96 5.92 31.43
C GLU A 559 18.59 6.24 32.07
N SER A 560 17.91 5.21 32.58
CA SER A 560 16.57 5.26 33.16
C SER A 560 16.53 5.85 34.56
#